data_AF-A0A135L0T2-F1
#
_entry.id   AF-A0A135L0T2-F1
#
_cell.length_a   1.000
_cell.length_b   1.000
_cell.length_c   1.000
_cell.angle_alpha   90.00
_cell.angle_beta   90.00
_cell.angle_gamma   90.00
#
_symmetry.space_group_name_H-M   'P 1'
#
loop_
_entity.id
_entity.type
_entity.pdbx_description
1 polymer ?
#
loop_
_entity_poly.entity_id
_entity_poly.type
_entity_poly.pdbx_seq_one_letter_code
_entity_poly.pdbx_strand_id
1 'polypeptide(L)'
;MNKKIFIIIFLLSMGLTACSKNTFPSDIEREIEKQMDVNITIPTQENLPITFISLLLPPELDLKTTGNRYIAQVIYANEKGELISLTDEQKQQIEENNRMRILYGEYKGEKTVELNIGKGSSSLSGSENKKIGDVLVEYKLEETKRGKILFLLFNDKDVYYLMKFHLSSLFTEQDGLNFAADLINNTR
;
A
#
# COMPACT_ATOMS: atom_id res chain seq x y z
N MET A 1 -22.89 -6.80 -58.49
CA MET A 1 -23.37 -5.80 -57.50
C MET A 1 -23.70 -6.52 -56.20
N ASN A 2 -22.67 -6.94 -55.43
CA ASN A 2 -22.88 -7.70 -54.18
C ASN A 2 -22.19 -6.96 -53.01
N LYS A 3 -22.78 -5.83 -52.61
CA LYS A 3 -22.40 -5.02 -51.43
C LYS A 3 -22.87 -5.67 -50.13
N LYS A 4 -22.46 -6.91 -49.82
CA LYS A 4 -22.88 -7.59 -48.57
C LYS A 4 -21.78 -8.39 -47.86
N ILE A 5 -20.50 -8.16 -48.18
CA ILE A 5 -19.36 -8.88 -47.57
C ILE A 5 -18.39 -7.89 -46.88
N PHE A 6 -18.91 -6.86 -46.21
CA PHE A 6 -18.05 -5.90 -45.49
C PHE A 6 -18.49 -5.60 -44.05
N ILE A 7 -19.52 -6.28 -43.53
CA ILE A 7 -20.11 -5.98 -42.20
C ILE A 7 -19.72 -7.02 -41.13
N ILE A 8 -18.98 -8.08 -41.48
CA ILE A 8 -18.64 -9.17 -40.53
C ILE A 8 -17.25 -8.99 -39.86
N ILE A 9 -16.45 -8.01 -40.27
CA ILE A 9 -15.12 -7.76 -39.67
C ILE A 9 -15.16 -6.71 -38.53
N PHE A 10 -16.22 -5.92 -38.40
CA PHE A 10 -16.30 -4.88 -37.37
C PHE A 10 -16.94 -5.34 -36.04
N LEU A 11 -17.51 -6.55 -35.99
CA LEU A 11 -18.14 -7.10 -34.78
C LEU A 11 -17.20 -8.01 -33.95
N LEU A 12 -15.96 -8.24 -34.39
CA LEU A 12 -14.99 -9.07 -33.67
C LEU A 12 -13.89 -8.30 -32.95
N SER A 13 -13.97 -6.96 -32.86
CA SER A 13 -13.02 -6.12 -32.11
C SER A 13 -13.57 -5.64 -30.75
N MET A 14 -14.74 -6.13 -30.32
CA MET A 14 -15.37 -5.81 -29.03
C MET A 14 -15.13 -6.87 -27.94
N GLY A 15 -14.17 -7.77 -28.14
CA GLY A 15 -13.82 -8.80 -27.17
C GLY A 15 -12.51 -8.48 -26.45
N LEU A 16 -12.63 -8.10 -25.17
CA LEU A 16 -11.57 -8.14 -24.15
C LEU A 16 -10.59 -6.95 -24.10
N THR A 17 -11.10 -5.72 -23.94
CA THR A 17 -10.50 -4.87 -22.90
C THR A 17 -10.94 -5.47 -21.56
N ALA A 18 -10.27 -6.54 -21.14
CA ALA A 18 -10.21 -6.85 -19.73
C ALA A 18 -9.50 -5.64 -19.10
N CYS A 19 -10.27 -4.66 -18.65
CA CYS A 19 -9.81 -3.79 -17.57
C CYS A 19 -9.46 -4.76 -16.45
N SER A 20 -8.19 -5.16 -16.37
CA SER A 20 -7.63 -5.74 -15.16
C SER A 20 -7.67 -4.61 -14.15
N LYS A 21 -8.85 -4.37 -13.59
CA LYS A 21 -9.04 -3.55 -12.42
C LYS A 21 -8.07 -4.16 -11.42
N ASN A 22 -7.04 -3.40 -11.03
CA ASN A 22 -6.04 -3.77 -10.04
C ASN A 22 -6.76 -4.04 -8.72
N THR A 23 -7.47 -5.16 -8.65
CA THR A 23 -8.40 -5.48 -7.57
C THR A 23 -7.54 -6.13 -6.52
N PHE A 24 -7.30 -5.37 -5.46
CA PHE A 24 -6.69 -5.88 -4.25
C PHE A 24 -7.49 -7.10 -3.75
N PRO A 25 -6.84 -8.24 -3.46
CA PRO A 25 -7.54 -9.43 -3.02
C PRO A 25 -8.16 -9.21 -1.64
N SER A 26 -9.48 -9.18 -1.55
CA SER A 26 -10.22 -8.96 -0.29
C SER A 26 -9.87 -9.98 0.81
N ASP A 27 -9.39 -11.16 0.43
CA ASP A 27 -9.00 -12.21 1.38
C ASP A 27 -7.74 -11.82 2.17
N ILE A 28 -6.86 -10.98 1.61
CA ILE A 28 -5.62 -10.54 2.26
C ILE A 28 -5.92 -9.54 3.36
N GLU A 29 -6.79 -8.55 3.11
CA GLU A 29 -7.20 -7.58 4.14
C GLU A 29 -7.90 -8.28 5.29
N ARG A 30 -8.81 -9.21 5.01
CA ARG A 30 -9.46 -9.99 6.07
C ARG A 30 -8.48 -10.81 6.91
N GLU A 31 -7.45 -11.40 6.29
CA GLU A 31 -6.41 -12.11 7.04
C GLU A 31 -5.60 -11.13 7.91
N ILE A 32 -5.26 -9.95 7.41
CA ILE A 32 -4.58 -8.91 8.20
C ILE A 32 -5.43 -8.47 9.39
N GLU A 33 -6.70 -8.13 9.15
CA GLU A 33 -7.65 -7.72 10.19
C GLU A 33 -7.79 -8.76 11.29
N LYS A 34 -7.87 -10.04 10.90
CA LYS A 34 -7.93 -11.17 11.84
C LYS A 34 -6.67 -11.28 12.70
N GLN A 35 -5.49 -11.09 12.12
CA GLN A 35 -4.22 -11.17 12.86
C GLN A 35 -4.03 -9.96 13.78
N MET A 36 -4.46 -8.78 13.34
CA MET A 36 -4.32 -7.52 14.10
C MET A 36 -5.44 -7.30 15.11
N ASP A 37 -6.58 -8.00 14.97
CA ASP A 37 -7.79 -7.80 15.77
C ASP A 37 -8.27 -6.33 15.73
N VAL A 38 -8.32 -5.78 14.52
CA VAL A 38 -8.87 -4.45 14.16
C VAL A 38 -9.30 -4.46 12.71
N ASN A 39 -10.33 -3.67 12.37
CA ASN A 39 -10.66 -3.42 10.96
C ASN A 39 -9.67 -2.41 10.38
N ILE A 40 -9.27 -2.61 9.12
CA ILE A 40 -8.37 -1.69 8.44
C ILE A 40 -8.95 -1.30 7.08
N THR A 41 -8.21 -0.47 6.35
CA THR A 41 -8.56 -0.13 4.97
C THR A 41 -7.27 -0.01 4.18
N ILE A 42 -7.17 -0.77 3.10
CA ILE A 42 -6.05 -0.68 2.17
C ILE A 42 -6.54 0.01 0.88
N PRO A 43 -6.13 1.25 0.60
CA PRO A 43 -6.64 1.99 -0.55
C PRO A 43 -6.08 1.40 -1.84
N THR A 44 -6.93 1.21 -2.85
CA THR A 44 -6.50 0.86 -4.21
C THR A 44 -6.54 2.09 -5.11
N GLN A 45 -5.47 2.33 -5.86
CA GLN A 45 -5.42 3.39 -6.86
C GLN A 45 -5.01 2.82 -8.21
N GLU A 46 -5.64 3.29 -9.30
CA GLU A 46 -5.38 2.76 -10.65
C GLU A 46 -3.92 2.99 -11.08
N ASN A 47 -3.36 4.16 -10.72
CA ASN A 47 -2.01 4.59 -11.12
C ASN A 47 -0.92 4.27 -10.09
N LEU A 48 -1.27 3.61 -8.99
CA LEU A 48 -0.34 3.15 -7.96
C LEU A 48 -0.66 1.70 -7.61
N PRO A 49 -0.24 0.72 -8.42
CA PRO A 49 -0.39 -0.68 -8.10
C PRO A 49 0.34 -1.05 -6.80
N ILE A 50 -0.33 -1.89 -5.99
CA ILE A 50 0.32 -2.57 -4.87
C ILE A 50 1.30 -3.61 -5.42
N THR A 51 2.54 -3.57 -4.93
CA THR A 51 3.64 -4.48 -5.33
C THR A 51 4.11 -5.39 -4.20
N PHE A 52 3.75 -5.09 -2.96
CA PHE A 52 4.15 -5.92 -1.82
C PHE A 52 3.23 -5.67 -0.63
N ILE A 53 2.89 -6.74 0.08
CA ILE A 53 2.19 -6.67 1.38
C ILE A 53 2.84 -7.64 2.34
N SER A 54 3.17 -7.15 3.53
CA SER A 54 3.62 -7.98 4.63
C SER A 54 2.94 -7.62 5.94
N LEU A 55 2.98 -8.57 6.86
CA LEU A 55 2.63 -8.37 8.26
C LEU A 55 3.90 -8.45 9.10
N LEU A 56 4.35 -7.32 9.63
CA LEU A 56 5.47 -7.26 10.57
C LEU A 56 5.02 -7.84 11.92
N LEU A 57 5.83 -8.75 12.47
CA LEU A 57 5.55 -9.45 13.72
C LEU A 57 6.10 -8.65 14.92
N PRO A 58 5.43 -8.68 16.10
CA PRO A 58 5.89 -7.94 17.27
C PRO A 58 7.32 -8.36 17.69
N PRO A 59 8.17 -7.48 18.25
CA PRO A 59 9.54 -7.81 18.66
C PRO A 59 9.62 -9.04 19.57
N GLU A 60 10.65 -9.86 19.43
CA GLU A 60 10.97 -10.94 20.37
C GLU A 60 12.19 -10.55 21.19
N LEU A 61 12.08 -10.69 22.51
CA LEU A 61 13.18 -10.58 23.45
C LEU A 61 13.27 -11.89 24.22
N ASP A 62 14.43 -12.55 24.19
CA ASP A 62 14.66 -13.83 24.86
C ASP A 62 13.61 -14.91 24.53
N LEU A 63 13.28 -15.07 23.24
CA LEU A 63 12.28 -16.02 22.72
C LEU A 63 10.86 -15.80 23.25
N LYS A 64 10.59 -14.61 23.83
CA LYS A 64 9.25 -14.16 24.21
C LYS A 64 8.86 -12.98 23.36
N THR A 65 7.68 -13.07 22.76
CA THR A 65 7.06 -11.93 22.08
C THR A 65 6.86 -10.80 23.08
N THR A 66 7.51 -9.67 22.85
CA THR A 66 7.40 -8.45 23.64
C THR A 66 6.48 -7.48 22.90
N GLY A 67 5.33 -7.20 23.49
CA GLY A 67 4.27 -6.41 22.85
C GLY A 67 3.38 -7.23 21.91
N ASN A 68 2.36 -6.57 21.38
CA ASN A 68 1.31 -7.17 20.54
C ASN A 68 1.08 -6.37 19.24
N ARG A 69 2.02 -5.50 18.88
CA ARG A 69 1.86 -4.59 17.75
C ARG A 69 2.33 -5.26 16.47
N TYR A 70 1.38 -5.87 15.78
CA TYR A 70 1.50 -6.17 14.37
C TYR A 70 1.39 -4.87 13.56
N ILE A 71 2.13 -4.80 12.46
CA ILE A 71 2.03 -3.69 11.49
C ILE A 71 1.84 -4.29 10.11
N ALA A 72 0.75 -3.93 9.44
CA ALA A 72 0.59 -4.24 8.03
C ALA A 72 1.38 -3.21 7.21
N GLN A 73 2.34 -3.68 6.43
CA GLN A 73 3.08 -2.86 5.49
C GLN A 73 2.56 -3.11 4.08
N VAL A 74 2.17 -2.05 3.39
CA VAL A 74 1.70 -2.07 2.00
C VAL A 74 2.60 -1.16 1.18
N ILE A 75 3.14 -1.70 0.09
CA ILE A 75 4.03 -0.96 -0.81
C ILE A 75 3.32 -0.75 -2.14
N TYR A 76 3.33 0.50 -2.60
CA TYR A 76 2.84 0.92 -3.90
C TYR A 76 4.00 1.40 -4.75
N ALA A 77 3.85 1.21 -6.06
CA ALA A 77 4.82 1.64 -7.06
C ALA A 77 4.12 2.38 -8.20
N ASN A 78 4.85 3.22 -8.93
CA ASN A 78 4.33 3.89 -10.14
C ASN A 78 3.94 2.88 -11.24
N GLU A 79 4.59 1.73 -11.26
CA GLU A 79 4.26 0.59 -12.11
C GLU A 79 4.46 -0.71 -11.34
N LYS A 80 3.72 -1.76 -11.71
CA LYS A 80 3.77 -3.02 -10.95
C LYS A 80 5.09 -3.76 -11.14
N GLY A 81 5.62 -3.79 -12.36
CA GLY A 81 6.77 -4.61 -12.74
C GLY A 81 6.46 -6.12 -12.77
N GLU A 82 7.48 -6.92 -13.06
CA GLU A 82 7.39 -8.39 -13.06
C GLU A 82 7.34 -8.95 -11.63
N LEU A 83 6.67 -10.10 -11.47
CA LEU A 83 6.70 -10.84 -10.21
C LEU A 83 8.11 -11.42 -9.98
N ILE A 84 8.67 -11.20 -8.81
CA ILE A 84 9.90 -11.84 -8.36
C ILE A 84 9.53 -13.25 -7.89
N SER A 85 9.99 -14.26 -8.63
CA SER A 85 9.80 -15.66 -8.23
C SER A 85 10.77 -15.99 -7.10
N LEU A 86 10.23 -16.16 -5.89
CA LEU A 86 10.97 -16.64 -4.73
C LEU A 86 10.72 -18.13 -4.57
N THR A 87 11.75 -18.91 -4.26
CA THR A 87 11.53 -20.27 -3.74
C THR A 87 10.95 -20.22 -2.33
N ASP A 88 10.37 -21.31 -1.87
CA ASP A 88 9.85 -21.39 -0.49
C ASP A 88 10.97 -21.14 0.54
N GLU A 89 12.19 -21.63 0.30
CA GLU A 89 13.32 -21.37 1.20
C GLU A 89 13.73 -19.89 1.21
N GLN A 90 13.74 -19.23 0.04
CA GLN A 90 14.04 -17.80 -0.05
C GLN A 90 12.99 -16.96 0.67
N LYS A 91 11.71 -17.30 0.47
CA LYS A 91 10.60 -16.63 1.13
C LYS A 91 10.72 -16.78 2.66
N GLN A 92 10.94 -18.00 3.14
CA GLN A 92 11.09 -18.27 4.57
C GLN A 92 12.28 -17.50 5.17
N GLN A 93 13.43 -17.50 4.49
CA GLN A 93 14.61 -16.78 4.95
C GLN A 93 14.36 -15.26 5.04
N ILE A 94 13.63 -14.68 4.07
CA ILE A 94 13.25 -13.26 4.11
C ILE A 94 12.29 -12.99 5.27
N GLU A 95 11.29 -13.84 5.48
CA GLU A 95 10.31 -13.72 6.55
C GLU A 95 10.97 -13.80 7.95
N GLU A 96 11.87 -14.76 8.16
CA GLU A 96 12.60 -14.93 9.42
C GLU A 96 13.54 -13.76 9.70
N ASN A 97 14.35 -13.35 8.72
CA ASN A 97 15.34 -12.28 8.89
C ASN A 97 14.71 -10.91 9.16
N ASN A 98 13.53 -10.65 8.59
CA ASN A 98 12.82 -9.38 8.74
C ASN A 98 11.68 -9.46 9.76
N ARG A 99 11.47 -10.62 10.39
CA ARG A 99 10.37 -10.92 11.31
C ARG A 99 9.02 -10.45 10.77
N MET A 100 8.69 -10.93 9.58
CA MET A 100 7.48 -10.58 8.87
C MET A 100 6.87 -11.79 8.17
N ARG A 101 5.61 -11.69 7.77
CA ARG A 101 4.95 -12.66 6.87
C ARG A 101 4.62 -11.96 5.56
N ILE A 102 5.03 -12.52 4.43
CA ILE A 102 4.72 -12.01 3.10
C ILE A 102 3.36 -12.55 2.68
N LEU A 103 2.41 -11.63 2.50
CA LEU A 103 1.03 -11.92 2.12
C LEU A 103 0.79 -11.73 0.63
N TYR A 104 1.57 -10.85 -0.02
CA TYR A 104 1.47 -10.57 -1.45
C TYR A 104 2.77 -10.00 -2.03
N GLY A 105 3.03 -10.27 -3.31
CA GLY A 105 4.26 -9.88 -4.00
C GLY A 105 5.39 -10.90 -3.81
N GLU A 106 6.66 -10.54 -3.97
CA GLU A 106 7.23 -9.22 -4.29
C GLU A 106 7.26 -8.95 -5.81
N TYR A 107 6.91 -7.73 -6.24
CA TYR A 107 7.06 -7.30 -7.64
C TYR A 107 8.20 -6.29 -7.80
N LYS A 108 8.81 -6.24 -8.99
CA LYS A 108 9.99 -5.40 -9.31
C LYS A 108 9.70 -3.89 -9.44
N GLY A 109 8.45 -3.46 -9.34
CA GLY A 109 8.06 -2.05 -9.47
C GLY A 109 8.81 -1.12 -8.50
N GLU A 110 9.16 0.07 -8.96
CA GLU A 110 9.88 1.06 -8.15
C GLU A 110 8.97 1.60 -7.03
N LYS A 111 9.36 1.34 -5.77
CA LYS A 111 8.60 1.69 -4.56
C LYS A 111 8.45 3.21 -4.47
N THR A 112 7.21 3.69 -4.43
CA THR A 112 6.87 5.13 -4.37
C THR A 112 6.21 5.48 -3.05
N VAL A 113 5.30 4.61 -2.58
CA VAL A 113 4.56 4.80 -1.32
C VAL A 113 4.73 3.58 -0.44
N GLU A 114 5.01 3.82 0.82
CA GLU A 114 4.99 2.82 1.89
C GLU A 114 3.89 3.23 2.89
N LEU A 115 2.87 2.40 3.03
CA LEU A 115 1.79 2.56 4.00
C LEU A 115 1.97 1.54 5.12
N ASN A 116 2.17 2.02 6.33
CA ASN A 116 2.21 1.21 7.54
C ASN A 116 0.93 1.44 8.34
N ILE A 117 0.18 0.36 8.58
CA ILE A 117 -1.07 0.36 9.33
C ILE A 117 -0.83 -0.41 10.62
N GLY A 118 -1.07 0.21 11.78
CA GLY A 118 -0.84 -0.44 13.06
C GLY A 118 -1.97 -0.21 14.05
N LYS A 119 -2.12 -1.15 14.99
CA LYS A 119 -3.11 -1.06 16.07
C LYS A 119 -2.68 -0.05 17.15
N GLY A 120 -3.64 0.72 17.61
CA GLY A 120 -3.52 1.81 18.58
C GLY A 120 -3.25 3.15 17.90
N SER A 121 -2.70 4.08 18.67
CA SER A 121 -2.32 5.40 18.19
C SER A 121 -0.81 5.53 18.02
N SER A 122 -0.41 6.40 17.10
CA SER A 122 0.98 6.79 16.88
C SER A 122 1.08 8.31 16.68
N SER A 123 2.31 8.82 16.71
CA SER A 123 2.63 10.22 16.48
C SER A 123 3.97 10.35 15.79
N LEU A 124 4.12 11.35 14.94
CA LEU A 124 5.31 11.62 14.15
C LEU A 124 6.11 12.77 14.78
N SER A 125 7.28 12.45 15.35
CA SER A 125 8.11 13.47 16.00
C SER A 125 8.59 14.56 15.03
N GLY A 126 8.38 15.82 15.44
CA GLY A 126 8.75 17.00 14.64
C GLY A 126 7.83 17.23 13.43
N SER A 127 6.61 16.69 13.47
CA SER A 127 5.56 16.98 12.51
C SER A 127 4.90 18.33 12.80
N GLU A 128 4.26 18.88 11.77
CA GLU A 128 3.22 19.90 11.91
C GLU A 128 1.85 19.29 11.66
N ASN A 129 0.80 19.93 12.18
CA ASN A 129 -0.56 19.45 11.95
C ASN A 129 -1.16 20.14 10.72
N LYS A 130 -1.64 19.34 9.77
CA LYS A 130 -2.36 19.79 8.58
C LYS A 130 -3.76 19.19 8.58
N LYS A 131 -4.76 20.00 8.27
CA LYS A 131 -6.15 19.51 8.17
C LYS A 131 -6.40 18.97 6.77
N ILE A 132 -6.83 17.71 6.67
CA ILE A 132 -7.29 17.08 5.43
C ILE A 132 -8.73 16.64 5.66
N GLY A 133 -9.68 17.29 4.96
CA GLY A 133 -11.09 17.17 5.30
C GLY A 133 -11.36 17.69 6.72
N ASP A 134 -11.84 16.82 7.60
CA ASP A 134 -12.04 17.06 9.03
C ASP A 134 -11.06 16.29 9.93
N VAL A 135 -10.09 15.58 9.35
CA VAL A 135 -9.02 14.86 10.06
C VAL A 135 -7.79 15.75 10.24
N LEU A 136 -7.19 15.67 11.42
CA LEU A 136 -5.87 16.24 11.68
C LEU A 136 -4.81 15.22 11.27
N VAL A 137 -3.98 15.59 10.30
CA VAL A 137 -2.90 14.77 9.76
C VAL A 137 -1.58 15.38 10.19
N GLU A 138 -0.74 14.59 10.85
CA GLU A 138 0.63 14.95 11.13
C GLU A 138 1.45 14.87 9.84
N TYR A 139 1.98 16.02 9.42
CA TYR A 139 2.71 16.23 8.19
C TYR A 139 4.19 16.48 8.52
N LYS A 140 5.09 15.82 7.79
CA LYS A 140 6.53 16.11 7.86
C LYS A 140 7.19 15.92 6.52
N LEU A 141 7.91 16.93 6.05
CA LEU A 141 8.73 16.86 4.85
C LEU A 141 10.21 16.83 5.26
N GLU A 142 10.92 15.79 4.85
CA GLU A 142 12.36 15.63 5.11
C GLU A 142 13.15 15.65 3.81
N GLU A 143 14.26 16.39 3.79
CA GLU A 143 15.21 16.35 2.68
C GLU A 143 16.36 15.40 3.02
N THR A 144 16.60 14.44 2.13
CA THR A 144 17.65 13.43 2.27
C THR A 144 18.63 13.52 1.12
N LYS A 145 19.77 12.83 1.24
CA LYS A 145 20.73 12.67 0.13
C LYS A 145 20.11 12.02 -1.12
N ARG A 146 18.99 11.32 -0.98
CA ARG A 146 18.30 10.59 -2.05
C ARG A 146 17.03 11.32 -2.54
N GLY A 147 16.81 12.56 -2.11
CA GLY A 147 15.62 13.34 -2.45
C GLY A 147 14.74 13.64 -1.25
N LYS A 148 13.53 14.11 -1.51
CA LYS A 148 12.57 14.52 -0.49
C LYS A 148 11.65 13.36 -0.11
N ILE A 149 11.38 13.22 1.17
CA ILE A 149 10.45 12.21 1.71
C ILE A 149 9.34 12.95 2.44
N LEU A 150 8.10 12.71 2.03
CA LEU A 150 6.92 13.16 2.75
C LEU A 150 6.45 12.05 3.68
N PHE A 151 6.20 12.40 4.93
CA PHE A 151 5.53 11.55 5.90
C PHE A 151 4.19 12.17 6.26
N LEU A 152 3.14 11.36 6.21
CA LEU A 152 1.80 11.72 6.68
C LEU A 152 1.34 10.67 7.69
N LEU A 153 0.81 11.09 8.82
CA LEU A 153 0.26 10.20 9.83
C LEU A 153 -1.12 10.69 10.28
N PHE A 154 -2.08 9.80 10.36
CA PHE A 154 -3.33 10.06 11.07
C PHE A 154 -3.77 8.83 11.86
N ASN A 155 -4.58 9.08 12.88
CA ASN A 155 -5.17 8.06 13.74
C ASN A 155 -6.68 8.00 13.44
N ASP A 156 -7.22 6.80 13.22
CA ASP A 156 -8.66 6.54 13.14
C ASP A 156 -9.02 5.43 14.16
N LYS A 157 -9.80 5.79 15.18
CA LYS A 157 -10.19 4.89 16.27
C LYS A 157 -8.96 4.20 16.90
N ASP A 158 -8.87 2.87 16.78
CA ASP A 158 -7.80 2.03 17.31
C ASP A 158 -6.75 1.66 16.24
N VAL A 159 -6.63 2.46 15.18
CA VAL A 159 -5.68 2.24 14.08
C VAL A 159 -4.96 3.54 13.75
N TYR A 160 -3.67 3.45 13.45
CA TYR A 160 -2.93 4.55 12.83
C TYR A 160 -2.49 4.16 11.42
N TYR A 161 -2.44 5.15 10.54
CA TYR A 161 -1.95 5.05 9.18
C TYR A 161 -0.75 5.97 9.04
N LEU A 162 0.45 5.39 8.87
CA LEU A 162 1.69 6.11 8.57
C LEU A 162 2.03 5.90 7.11
N MET A 163 1.98 6.97 6.33
CA MET A 163 2.33 6.99 4.93
C MET A 163 3.69 7.66 4.76
N LYS A 164 4.56 7.02 3.96
CA LYS A 164 5.87 7.54 3.58
C LYS A 164 5.95 7.55 2.06
N PHE A 165 6.21 8.72 1.50
CA PHE A 165 6.26 8.94 0.06
C PHE A 165 7.66 9.36 -0.37
N HIS A 166 8.20 8.68 -1.36
CA HIS A 166 9.42 9.09 -2.04
C HIS A 166 9.06 10.10 -3.13
N LEU A 167 9.28 11.40 -2.88
CA LEU A 167 8.87 12.45 -3.80
C LEU A 167 9.80 12.52 -5.01
N SER A 168 9.20 12.69 -6.18
CA SER A 168 9.89 12.85 -7.45
C SER A 168 9.13 13.82 -8.37
N SER A 169 9.59 14.02 -9.60
CA SER A 169 8.82 14.75 -10.60
C SER A 169 7.53 14.03 -11.01
N LEU A 170 7.44 12.72 -10.79
CA LEU A 170 6.29 11.89 -11.13
C LEU A 170 5.33 11.69 -9.95
N PHE A 171 5.81 11.92 -8.72
CA PHE A 171 5.02 11.77 -7.51
C PHE A 171 5.31 12.94 -6.57
N THR A 172 4.42 13.92 -6.57
CA THR A 172 4.58 15.19 -5.86
C THR A 172 4.02 15.13 -4.44
N GLU A 173 4.29 16.17 -3.66
CA GLU A 173 3.67 16.33 -2.34
C GLU A 173 2.14 16.35 -2.43
N GLN A 174 1.58 16.99 -3.46
CA GLN A 174 0.13 17.05 -3.66
C GLN A 174 -0.47 15.68 -3.93
N ASP A 175 0.25 14.81 -4.65
CA ASP A 175 -0.18 13.42 -4.88
C ASP A 175 -0.23 12.63 -3.57
N GLY A 176 0.75 12.84 -2.68
CA GLY A 176 0.74 12.25 -1.33
C GLY A 176 -0.43 12.77 -0.47
N LEU A 177 -0.76 14.06 -0.55
CA LEU A 177 -1.92 14.63 0.15
C LEU A 177 -3.24 14.11 -0.40
N ASN A 178 -3.35 13.93 -1.72
CA ASN A 178 -4.52 13.33 -2.35
C ASN A 178 -4.68 11.86 -1.95
N PHE A 179 -3.59 11.09 -1.91
CA PHE A 179 -3.59 9.72 -1.40
C PHE A 179 -4.10 9.65 0.04
N ALA A 180 -3.63 10.53 0.91
CA ALA A 180 -4.11 10.60 2.30
C ALA A 180 -5.59 10.97 2.38
N ALA A 181 -6.06 11.93 1.57
CA ALA A 181 -7.46 12.32 1.51
C ALA A 181 -8.36 11.16 1.07
N ASP A 182 -7.95 10.41 0.03
CA ASP A 182 -8.68 9.24 -0.44
C ASP A 182 -8.76 8.17 0.65
N LEU A 183 -7.66 7.90 1.35
CA LEU A 183 -7.64 6.93 2.44
C LEU A 183 -8.54 7.35 3.61
N ILE A 184 -8.51 8.63 3.99
CA ILE A 184 -9.39 9.18 5.03
C ILE A 184 -10.86 9.03 4.65
N ASN A 185 -11.21 9.28 3.38
CA ASN A 185 -12.59 9.16 2.91
C ASN A 185 -13.09 7.70 2.87
N ASN A 186 -12.19 6.73 2.70
CA ASN A 186 -12.54 5.31 2.62
C ASN A 186 -12.48 4.57 3.97
N THR A 187 -11.90 5.17 5.02
CA THR A 187 -11.79 4.58 6.36
C THR A 187 -13.00 4.86 7.26
N ARG A 188 -13.94 5.70 6.81
CA ARG A 188 -15.02 6.26 7.63
C ARG A 188 -16.39 5.71 7.28
#